data_AF-A0A9D6I1M2-F1
#
_entry.id   AF-A0A9D6I1M2-F1
#
_cell.length_a   1.000
_cell.length_b   1.000
_cell.length_c   1.000
_cell.angle_alpha   90.00
_cell.angle_beta   90.00
_cell.angle_gamma   90.00
#
_symmetry.space_group_name_H-M   'P 1'
#
loop_
_entity.id
_entity.type
_entity.pdbx_description
1 polymer ?
#
loop_
_entity_poly.entity_id
_entity_poly.type
_entity_poly.pdbx_seq_one_letter_code
_entity_poly.pdbx_strand_id
1 'polypeptide(L)'
;MKVTKRGTIVKKNDQRTVVVETISQKSHPLYKKRYKVVKKYLADDEKNAYQIGDMVVIEECRPISKTKCFKVTGKIGSANMLGKEKIEGEEVLGAEREEIKK
;
A
#
# COMPACT_ATOMS: atom_id res chain seq x y z
N MET A 1 -13.57 -20.65 2.27
CA MET A 1 -13.19 -19.22 2.36
C MET A 1 -11.74 -19.12 2.80
N LYS A 2 -10.94 -18.25 2.17
CA LYS A 2 -9.54 -18.01 2.56
C LYS A 2 -9.45 -16.84 3.53
N VAL A 3 -8.50 -16.86 4.46
CA VAL A 3 -8.28 -15.74 5.38
C VAL A 3 -7.55 -14.62 4.64
N THR A 4 -8.19 -13.45 4.57
CA THR A 4 -7.62 -12.22 4.02
C THR A 4 -7.14 -11.29 5.12
N LYS A 5 -5.98 -10.65 4.96
CA LYS A 5 -5.49 -9.58 5.84
C LYS A 5 -5.14 -8.35 5.02
N ARG A 6 -5.23 -7.17 5.65
CA ARG A 6 -4.87 -5.88 5.04
C ARG A 6 -3.65 -5.33 5.75
N GLY A 7 -2.73 -4.73 5.01
CA GLY A 7 -1.52 -4.18 5.60
C GLY A 7 -0.73 -3.31 4.63
N THR A 8 0.35 -2.74 5.14
CA THR A 8 1.26 -1.88 4.37
C THR A 8 2.55 -2.61 4.07
N ILE A 9 3.11 -2.42 2.88
CA ILE A 9 4.42 -2.97 2.53
C ILE A 9 5.51 -2.14 3.22
N VAL A 10 6.27 -2.78 4.09
CA VAL A 10 7.38 -2.15 4.84
C VAL A 10 8.71 -2.35 4.12
N LYS A 11 8.93 -3.54 3.56
CA LYS A 11 10.18 -3.88 2.87
C LYS A 11 9.89 -4.73 1.63
N LYS A 12 10.64 -4.47 0.57
CA LYS A 12 10.70 -5.27 -0.64
C LYS A 12 12.05 -5.97 -0.70
N ASN A 13 12.05 -7.25 -1.09
CA ASN A 13 13.27 -7.98 -1.45
C ASN A 13 13.24 -8.20 -2.98
N ASP A 14 14.41 -8.20 -3.62
CA ASP A 14 14.52 -8.03 -5.08
C ASP A 14 13.83 -9.09 -5.94
N GLN A 15 13.62 -10.31 -5.42
CA GLN A 15 13.08 -11.41 -6.21
C GLN A 15 11.55 -11.37 -6.39
N ARG A 16 10.81 -11.90 -5.42
CA ARG A 16 9.36 -12.17 -5.55
C ARG A 16 8.65 -12.02 -4.22
N THR A 17 9.14 -11.14 -3.35
CA THR A 17 8.73 -11.16 -1.93
C THR A 17 8.67 -9.79 -1.33
N VAL A 18 7.55 -9.57 -0.65
CA VAL A 18 7.29 -8.35 0.12
C VAL A 18 7.02 -8.69 1.58
N VAL A 19 7.49 -7.82 2.46
CA VAL A 19 7.18 -7.86 3.89
C VAL A 19 5.98 -6.95 4.13
N VAL A 20 4.84 -7.54 4.48
CA VAL A 20 3.60 -6.83 4.76
C VAL A 20 3.39 -6.75 6.26
N GLU A 21 3.18 -5.55 6.77
CA GLU A 21 2.85 -5.29 8.16
C GLU A 21 1.34 -5.15 8.33
N THR A 22 0.74 -6.03 9.13
CA THR A 22 -0.68 -5.98 9.50
C THR A 22 -0.81 -5.48 10.93
N ILE A 23 -1.66 -4.47 11.11
CA ILE A 23 -2.03 -3.94 12.42
C ILE A 23 -3.40 -4.49 12.79
N SER A 24 -3.49 -5.15 13.94
CA SER A 24 -4.75 -5.62 14.53
C SER A 24 -4.88 -5.05 15.94
N GLN A 25 -6.11 -4.87 16.43
CA GLN A 25 -6.33 -4.47 17.82
C GLN A 25 -6.81 -5.69 18.63
N LYS A 26 -6.20 -5.89 19.79
CA LYS A 26 -6.65 -6.90 20.77
C LYS A 26 -6.96 -6.21 22.10
N SER A 27 -7.86 -6.79 22.88
CA SER A 27 -8.15 -6.37 24.25
C SER A 27 -7.35 -7.22 25.22
N HIS A 28 -6.72 -6.61 26.22
CA HIS A 28 -6.08 -7.37 27.30
C HIS A 28 -7.14 -8.16 28.06
N PRO A 29 -6.94 -9.46 28.36
CA PRO A 29 -7.99 -10.31 28.93
C PRO A 29 -8.49 -9.81 30.30
N LEU A 30 -7.57 -9.41 31.20
CA LEU A 30 -7.93 -8.90 32.53
C LEU A 30 -8.42 -7.43 32.49
N TYR A 31 -7.57 -6.53 32.01
CA TYR A 31 -7.81 -5.08 32.07
C TYR A 31 -8.72 -4.52 30.96
N LYS A 32 -9.07 -5.31 29.94
CA LYS A 32 -9.89 -4.91 28.77
C LYS A 32 -9.37 -3.71 27.94
N LYS A 33 -8.21 -3.13 28.29
CA LYS A 33 -7.53 -2.08 27.51
C LYS A 33 -7.21 -2.59 26.10
N ARG A 34 -7.57 -1.82 25.08
CA ARG A 34 -7.26 -2.13 23.67
C ARG A 34 -5.82 -1.75 23.38
N TYR A 35 -5.07 -2.68 22.80
CA TYR A 35 -3.68 -2.48 22.38
C TYR A 35 -3.50 -2.91 20.91
N LYS A 36 -2.53 -2.30 20.24
CA LYS A 36 -2.18 -2.62 18.85
C LYS A 36 -1.23 -3.81 18.83
N VAL A 37 -1.51 -4.78 17.98
CA VAL A 37 -0.68 -5.95 17.68
C VAL A 37 -0.24 -5.84 16.24
N VAL A 38 1.06 -5.67 16.07
CA VAL A 38 1.72 -5.54 14.78
C VAL A 38 2.34 -6.88 14.43
N LYS A 39 2.05 -7.41 13.24
CA LYS A 39 2.64 -8.65 12.73
C LYS A 39 3.14 -8.45 11.32
N LYS A 40 4.32 -9.00 11.03
CA LYS A 40 4.93 -8.97 9.70
C LYS A 40 4.74 -10.33 9.02
N TYR A 41 4.34 -10.30 7.77
CA TYR A 41 4.12 -11.47 6.92
C TYR A 41 4.98 -11.37 5.67
N LEU A 42 5.56 -12.50 5.26
CA LEU A 42 6.19 -12.60 3.95
C LEU A 42 5.13 -13.05 2.95
N ALA A 43 4.84 -12.17 1.99
CA ALA A 43 3.90 -12.44 0.91
C ALA A 43 4.64 -12.56 -0.42
N ASP A 44 4.09 -13.43 -1.27
CA ASP A 44 4.54 -13.65 -2.63
C ASP A 44 3.92 -12.64 -3.60
N ASP A 45 4.77 -12.02 -4.40
CA ASP A 45 4.38 -11.06 -5.45
C ASP A 45 5.01 -11.51 -6.77
N GLU A 46 4.23 -12.23 -7.60
CA GLU A 46 4.72 -12.88 -8.82
C GLU A 46 5.22 -11.90 -9.89
N LYS A 47 4.66 -10.68 -9.91
CA LYS A 47 4.94 -9.67 -10.94
C LYS A 47 5.79 -8.52 -10.41
N ASN A 48 6.24 -8.60 -9.16
CA ASN A 48 7.00 -7.56 -8.47
C ASN A 48 6.35 -6.16 -8.56
N ALA A 49 5.02 -6.11 -8.68
CA ALA A 49 4.25 -4.94 -9.10
C ALA A 49 4.03 -3.92 -7.97
N TYR A 50 4.23 -4.32 -6.72
CA TYR A 50 3.96 -3.46 -5.57
C TYR A 50 5.23 -2.74 -5.09
N GLN A 51 5.05 -1.53 -4.56
CA GLN A 51 6.12 -0.71 -4.02
C GLN A 51 6.04 -0.60 -2.50
N ILE A 52 7.11 -0.09 -1.88
CA ILE A 52 7.15 0.18 -0.44
C ILE A 52 6.14 1.30 -0.14
N GLY A 53 5.35 1.14 0.93
CA GLY A 53 4.31 2.10 1.32
C GLY A 53 2.94 1.88 0.68
N ASP A 54 2.81 0.92 -0.25
CA ASP A 54 1.50 0.53 -0.78
C ASP A 54 0.66 -0.20 0.28
N MET A 55 -0.64 0.06 0.28
CA MET A 55 -1.61 -0.67 1.09
C MET A 55 -2.21 -1.82 0.27
N VAL A 56 -2.04 -3.05 0.76
CA VAL A 56 -2.35 -4.28 0.03
C VAL A 56 -3.22 -5.24 0.85
N VAL A 57 -3.92 -6.11 0.13
CA VAL A 57 -4.61 -7.29 0.66
C VAL A 57 -3.76 -8.52 0.41
N ILE A 58 -3.55 -9.32 1.45
CA ILE A 58 -2.88 -10.62 1.39
C ILE A 58 -3.86 -11.74 1.71
N GLU A 59 -3.69 -12.88 1.04
CA GLU A 59 -4.48 -14.09 1.21
C GLU A 59 -3.61 -15.28 1.56
N GLU A 60 -4.11 -16.17 2.40
CA GLU A 60 -3.46 -17.46 2.67
C GLU A 60 -3.41 -18.32 1.40
N CYS A 61 -2.25 -18.90 1.14
CA CYS A 61 -2.00 -19.81 0.03
C CYS A 61 -1.25 -21.06 0.50
N ARG A 62 -1.03 -22.01 -0.42
CA ARG A 62 -0.08 -23.10 -0.15
C ARG A 62 1.28 -22.53 0.26
N PRO A 63 2.04 -23.19 1.14
CA PRO A 63 3.39 -22.74 1.47
C PRO A 63 4.23 -22.68 0.19
N ILE A 64 4.82 -21.50 -0.07
CA ILE A 64 5.76 -21.28 -1.18
C ILE A 64 7.20 -21.46 -0.67
N SER A 65 7.42 -21.16 0.61
CA SER A 65 8.65 -21.44 1.34
C SER A 65 8.35 -21.74 2.80
N LYS A 66 9.39 -21.92 3.63
CA LYS A 66 9.27 -22.11 5.08
C LYS A 66 8.45 -21.01 5.79
N THR A 67 8.43 -19.79 5.25
CA THR A 67 7.80 -18.64 5.90
C THR A 67 6.81 -17.89 4.99
N LYS A 68 6.93 -18.04 3.66
CA LYS A 68 6.03 -17.42 2.68
C LYS A 68 4.80 -18.30 2.49
N CYS A 69 3.73 -17.97 3.22
CA CYS A 69 2.43 -18.66 3.15
C CYS A 69 1.29 -17.75 2.70
N PHE A 70 1.61 -16.54 2.23
CA PHE A 70 0.64 -15.55 1.78
C PHE A 70 0.94 -15.11 0.35
N LYS A 71 -0.11 -14.79 -0.41
CA LYS A 71 -0.04 -14.18 -1.74
C LYS A 71 -0.69 -12.80 -1.70
N VAL A 72 -0.14 -11.83 -2.42
CA VAL A 72 -0.77 -10.51 -2.58
C VAL A 72 -1.87 -10.61 -3.65
N THR A 73 -3.12 -10.27 -3.30
CA THR A 73 -4.26 -10.33 -4.24
C THR A 73 -4.72 -8.98 -4.77
N GLY A 74 -4.55 -7.90 -4.01
CA GLY A 74 -5.02 -6.59 -4.49
C GLY A 74 -4.38 -5.39 -3.79
N LYS A 75 -4.33 -4.28 -4.52
CA LYS A 75 -3.95 -2.95 -4.02
C LYS A 75 -5.20 -2.21 -3.56
N ILE A 76 -5.20 -1.67 -2.34
CA ILE A 76 -6.29 -0.83 -1.81
C ILE A 76 -6.03 0.64 -2.14
N GLY A 77 -4.79 1.08 -2.00
CA GLY A 77 -4.39 2.47 -2.24
C GLY A 77 -2.89 2.68 -2.11
N SER A 78 -2.43 3.85 -2.54
CA SER A 78 -1.06 4.33 -2.38
C SER A 78 -1.06 5.54 -1.43
N ALA A 79 -0.17 5.55 -0.45
CA ALA A 79 -0.05 6.69 0.48
C ALA A 79 0.24 8.04 -0.22
N ASN A 80 0.73 8.01 -1.46
CA ASN A 80 1.10 9.20 -2.25
C ASN A 80 -0.07 9.96 -2.90
N MET A 81 -1.33 9.67 -2.59
CA MET A 81 -2.49 10.42 -3.15
C MET A 81 -3.02 11.57 -2.28
N LEU A 82 -2.39 11.89 -1.13
CA LEU A 82 -2.84 13.00 -0.27
C LEU A 82 -2.02 14.29 -0.42
N GLY A 83 -1.12 14.37 -1.40
CA GLY A 83 -0.19 15.51 -1.55
C GLY A 83 0.05 16.00 -2.98
N LYS A 84 -0.66 15.49 -4.00
CA LYS A 84 -0.48 15.93 -5.39
C LYS A 84 -1.55 16.89 -5.92
N GLU A 85 -2.63 17.16 -5.18
CA GLU A 85 -3.70 18.06 -5.65
C GLU A 85 -3.43 19.56 -5.40
N LYS A 86 -2.17 20.01 -5.24
CA LYS A 86 -1.89 21.44 -4.97
C LYS A 86 -0.76 22.10 -5.74
N ILE A 87 -0.20 21.45 -6.77
CA ILE A 87 0.84 22.07 -7.62
C ILE A 87 0.56 21.78 -9.10
N GLU A 88 -0.65 22.10 -9.58
CA GLU A 88 -0.99 22.11 -11.01
C GLU A 88 -2.04 23.21 -11.28
N GLY A 89 -1.75 24.43 -10.81
CA GLY A 89 -2.68 25.55 -10.91
C GLY A 89 -2.00 26.92 -10.86
N GLU A 90 -0.87 27.09 -11.56
CA GLU A 90 -0.44 28.39 -12.04
C GLU A 90 0.33 28.16 -13.35
N GLU A 91 0.02 28.99 -14.37
CA GLU A 91 0.21 28.80 -15.83
C GLU A 91 -0.86 27.89 -16.47
N VAL A 92 -1.78 28.32 -17.35
CA VAL A 92 -1.76 29.38 -18.39
C VAL A 92 -3.20 29.75 -18.83
N LEU A 93 -3.45 31.05 -19.10
CA LEU A 93 -4.43 31.62 -20.04
C LEU A 93 -4.09 33.13 -20.12
N GLY A 94 -3.48 33.70 -21.17
CA GLY A 94 -3.81 33.57 -22.58
C GLY A 94 -4.48 34.87 -23.04
N ALA A 95 -3.71 35.80 -23.61
CA ALA A 95 -4.23 36.86 -24.47
C ALA A 95 -3.10 37.38 -25.36
N GLU A 96 -3.05 36.82 -26.57
CA GLU A 96 -2.39 37.41 -27.72
C GLU A 96 -2.90 38.85 -27.88
N ARG A 97 -2.00 39.83 -27.80
CA ARG A 97 -2.31 41.18 -28.26
C ARG A 97 -2.24 41.15 -29.78
N GLU A 98 -3.40 41.11 -30.43
CA GLU A 98 -3.54 41.44 -31.84
C GLU A 98 -2.91 42.82 -32.11
N GLU A 99 -1.99 42.85 -33.08
CA GLU A 99 -1.48 44.06 -33.69
C GLU A 99 -2.63 44.79 -34.40
N ILE A 100 -3.05 45.93 -33.85
CA ILE A 100 -3.88 46.87 -34.61
C ILE A 100 -2.94 47.71 -35.49
N LYS A 101 -2.92 47.36 -36.79
CA LYS A 101 -2.50 48.22 -37.89
C LYS A 101 -3.26 49.55 -37.85
N LYS A 102 -2.53 50.67 -37.76
CA LYS A 102 -2.83 51.88 -38.52
C LYS A 102 -1.55 52.67 -38.79
#